data_AF-A0A4P7LGX9-F1
#
_entry.id   AF-A0A4P7LGX9-F1
#
_cell.length_a   1.000
_cell.length_b   1.000
_cell.length_c   1.000
_cell.angle_alpha   90.00
_cell.angle_beta   90.00
_cell.angle_gamma   90.00
#
_symmetry.space_group_name_H-M   'P 1'
#
loop_
_entity.id
_entity.type
_entity.pdbx_description
1 polymer ?
#
loop_
_entity_poly.entity_id
_entity_poly.type
_entity_poly.pdbx_seq_one_letter_code
_entity_poly.pdbx_strand_id
1 'polypeptide(L)'
;MPNVDIDTFRILLDRLLDLMEALDGFGWTQGKHEAALVEAQGAQWVKGGGGNHLQSLIEYRNRIVRLEGGVKGVVETIRVANPAASQRLKDILSANLFNRTNAIKAAIDQTETTVRSLRQTDPNRFVGVKFFEGGAGTNVGRTVSSLPSEQLKTMAIRSQLRQGVEPTLLPRTQPAAERTISLIRQMPVSAEDVRRNISQMVAGFLAAVRVWMSQMLSQASAAARLAMIGIEEALVGFGSRLTTPVILIGKPWGEPIQS
;
A
#
# COMPACT_ATOMS: atom_id res chain seq x y z
N MET A 1 13.88 -13.31 -36.05
CA MET A 1 12.90 -12.99 -35.00
C MET A 1 13.33 -11.67 -34.36
N PRO A 2 12.42 -10.71 -34.11
CA PRO A 2 12.77 -9.51 -33.36
C PRO A 2 13.24 -9.92 -31.97
N ASN A 3 14.48 -9.58 -31.62
CA ASN A 3 15.02 -9.80 -30.28
C ASN A 3 14.47 -8.72 -29.35
N VAL A 4 14.12 -9.09 -28.13
CA VAL A 4 13.84 -8.12 -27.06
C VAL A 4 15.15 -7.37 -26.79
N ASP A 5 15.13 -6.05 -26.97
CA ASP A 5 16.32 -5.22 -26.75
C ASP A 5 16.62 -5.06 -25.24
N ILE A 6 17.85 -4.64 -24.96
CA ILE A 6 18.35 -4.40 -23.60
C ILE A 6 17.56 -3.32 -22.87
N ASP A 7 17.08 -2.30 -23.59
CA ASP A 7 16.41 -1.15 -23.02
C ASP A 7 15.00 -1.51 -22.54
N THR A 8 14.33 -2.43 -23.21
CA THR A 8 13.04 -3.00 -22.80
C THR A 8 13.16 -3.68 -21.44
N PHE A 9 14.25 -4.42 -21.19
CA PHE A 9 14.48 -5.06 -19.90
C PHE A 9 14.81 -4.05 -18.79
N ARG A 10 15.58 -2.99 -19.08
CA ARG A 10 15.85 -1.90 -18.13
C ARG A 10 14.58 -1.16 -17.75
N ILE A 11 13.78 -0.78 -18.74
CA ILE A 11 12.49 -0.10 -18.51
C ILE A 11 11.57 -1.00 -17.68
N LEU A 12 11.52 -2.31 -17.97
CA LEU A 12 10.73 -3.25 -17.15
C LEU A 12 11.18 -3.21 -15.69
N LEU A 13 12.48 -3.31 -15.45
CA LEU A 13 13.05 -3.28 -14.09
C LEU A 13 12.67 -1.99 -13.36
N ASP A 14 12.90 -0.82 -13.97
CA ASP A 14 12.59 0.47 -13.37
C ASP A 14 11.11 0.56 -12.98
N ARG A 15 10.21 0.13 -13.88
CA ARG A 15 8.76 0.12 -13.61
C ARG A 15 8.37 -0.83 -12.48
N LEU A 16 9.05 -1.97 -12.37
CA LEU A 16 8.81 -2.91 -11.28
C LEU A 16 9.30 -2.35 -9.95
N LEU A 17 10.46 -1.69 -9.93
CA LEU A 17 10.99 -1.02 -8.74
C LEU A 17 10.06 0.11 -8.29
N ASP A 18 9.62 0.97 -9.21
CA ASP A 18 8.65 2.04 -8.92
C ASP A 18 7.36 1.48 -8.29
N LEU A 19 6.85 0.36 -8.83
CA LEU A 19 5.63 -0.29 -8.33
C LEU A 19 5.85 -0.90 -6.94
N MET A 20 6.99 -1.57 -6.72
CA MET A 20 7.31 -2.14 -5.41
C MET A 20 7.54 -1.07 -4.35
N GLU A 21 8.19 0.04 -4.69
CA GLU A 21 8.34 1.20 -3.80
C GLU A 21 6.98 1.83 -3.48
N ALA A 22 6.10 1.95 -4.48
CA ALA A 22 4.74 2.41 -4.23
C ALA A 22 4.05 1.51 -3.21
N LEU A 23 4.15 0.18 -3.35
CA LEU A 23 3.57 -0.78 -2.42
C LEU A 23 4.13 -0.65 -0.99
N ASP A 24 5.40 -0.27 -0.80
CA ASP A 24 6.00 0.01 0.52
C ASP A 24 5.47 1.30 1.15
N GLY A 25 4.81 2.13 0.35
CA GLY A 25 4.17 3.34 0.82
C GLY A 25 3.03 3.08 1.80
N PHE A 26 2.95 3.92 2.83
CA PHE A 26 1.87 3.96 3.82
C PHE A 26 0.49 4.35 3.28
N GLY A 27 0.34 4.48 1.96
CA GLY A 27 -0.86 4.96 1.30
C GLY A 27 -2.09 4.09 1.52
N TRP A 28 -1.92 2.83 1.93
CA TRP A 28 -2.98 1.80 2.00
C TRP A 28 -3.08 1.08 3.35
N THR A 29 -2.58 1.69 4.43
CA THR A 29 -2.68 1.11 5.78
C THR A 29 -4.10 1.22 6.34
N GLN A 30 -4.47 0.29 7.23
CA GLN A 30 -5.78 0.26 7.91
C GLN A 30 -6.20 1.63 8.43
N GLY A 31 -5.30 2.32 9.14
CA GLY A 31 -5.59 3.60 9.77
C GLY A 31 -5.99 4.72 8.80
N LYS A 32 -5.46 4.74 7.56
CA LYS A 32 -5.88 5.72 6.54
C LYS A 32 -7.32 5.49 6.06
N HIS A 33 -7.70 4.23 5.92
CA HIS A 33 -9.07 3.87 5.54
C HIS A 33 -10.04 4.23 6.66
N GLU A 34 -9.74 3.88 7.90
CA GLU A 34 -10.58 4.24 9.05
C GLU A 34 -10.67 5.75 9.23
N ALA A 35 -9.57 6.47 8.99
CA ALA A 35 -9.53 7.92 9.04
C ALA A 35 -10.51 8.55 8.03
N ALA A 36 -10.48 8.09 6.77
CA ALA A 36 -11.39 8.56 5.74
C ALA A 36 -12.87 8.33 6.12
N LEU A 37 -13.18 7.20 6.77
CA LEU A 37 -14.54 6.88 7.23
C LEU A 37 -15.02 7.82 8.33
N VAL A 38 -14.20 8.12 9.34
CA VAL A 38 -14.62 9.02 10.43
C VAL A 38 -14.68 10.48 9.97
N GLU A 39 -13.80 10.89 9.05
CA GLU A 39 -13.83 12.21 8.42
C GLU A 39 -15.10 12.45 7.61
N ALA A 40 -15.57 11.42 6.89
CA ALA A 40 -16.82 11.47 6.14
C ALA A 40 -18.04 11.83 7.00
N GLN A 41 -17.92 11.60 8.31
CA GLN A 41 -18.96 11.79 9.32
C GLN A 41 -18.67 13.01 10.22
N GLY A 42 -17.71 13.85 9.84
CA GLY A 42 -17.43 15.14 10.47
C GLY A 42 -16.35 15.14 11.55
N ALA A 43 -15.60 14.04 11.73
CA ALA A 43 -14.49 13.99 12.68
C ALA A 43 -13.36 14.98 12.36
N GLN A 44 -12.61 15.38 13.38
CA GLN A 44 -11.47 16.31 13.26
C GLN A 44 -10.16 15.69 13.76
N TRP A 45 -9.02 16.14 13.24
CA TRP A 45 -7.69 15.69 13.66
C TRP A 45 -6.93 16.74 14.47
N VAL A 46 -6.31 16.33 15.56
CA VAL A 46 -5.52 17.19 16.45
C VAL A 46 -4.04 17.18 16.03
N LYS A 47 -3.45 18.37 15.85
CA LYS A 47 -2.02 18.65 15.59
C LYS A 47 -1.43 18.32 14.20
N GLY A 48 -2.04 18.85 13.14
CA GLY A 48 -1.30 19.14 11.91
C GLY A 48 -1.35 18.07 10.83
N GLY A 49 -2.56 17.71 10.44
CA GLY A 49 -2.79 16.76 9.36
C GLY A 49 -4.26 16.67 9.02
N GLY A 50 -4.89 17.80 8.70
CA GLY A 50 -6.16 17.82 7.97
C GLY A 50 -5.95 17.31 6.54
N GLY A 51 -5.40 16.11 6.38
CA GLY A 51 -5.31 15.44 5.12
C GLY A 51 -6.67 14.87 4.81
N ASN A 52 -7.26 15.24 3.69
CA ASN A 52 -8.40 14.51 3.15
C ASN A 52 -7.93 13.07 2.89
N HIS A 53 -8.13 12.15 3.85
CA HIS A 53 -7.51 10.82 3.79
C HIS A 53 -8.07 10.01 2.63
N LEU A 54 -9.35 10.25 2.28
CA LEU A 54 -9.94 9.71 1.07
C LEU A 54 -9.17 10.18 -0.18
N GLN A 55 -8.87 11.47 -0.29
CA GLN A 55 -8.11 11.99 -1.43
C GLN A 55 -6.72 11.36 -1.52
N SER A 56 -6.02 11.23 -0.39
CA SER A 56 -4.71 10.54 -0.36
C SER A 56 -4.81 9.07 -0.79
N LEU A 57 -5.88 8.36 -0.42
CA LEU A 57 -6.14 7.00 -0.88
C LEU A 57 -6.39 6.95 -2.40
N ILE A 58 -7.18 7.89 -2.92
CA ILE A 58 -7.46 8.00 -4.36
C ILE A 58 -6.18 8.30 -5.15
N GLU A 59 -5.34 9.23 -4.68
CA GLU A 59 -4.05 9.55 -5.29
C GLU A 59 -3.13 8.34 -5.30
N TYR A 60 -3.10 7.59 -4.20
CA TYR A 60 -2.34 6.36 -4.09
C TYR A 60 -2.84 5.27 -5.05
N ARG A 61 -4.16 5.07 -5.15
CA ARG A 61 -4.79 4.18 -6.16
C ARG A 61 -4.37 4.58 -7.57
N ASN A 62 -4.45 5.87 -7.90
CA ASN A 62 -4.10 6.38 -9.24
C ASN A 62 -2.61 6.19 -9.54
N ARG A 63 -1.73 6.36 -8.55
CA ARG A 63 -0.30 6.04 -8.67
C ARG A 63 -0.10 4.56 -9.02
N ILE A 64 -0.73 3.64 -8.30
CA ILE A 64 -0.66 2.20 -8.58
C ILE A 64 -1.15 1.89 -9.99
N VAL A 65 -2.31 2.42 -10.40
CA VAL A 65 -2.87 2.18 -11.74
C VAL A 65 -1.89 2.62 -12.84
N ARG A 66 -1.26 3.79 -12.68
CA ARG A 66 -0.28 4.30 -13.64
C ARG A 66 0.95 3.41 -13.74
N LEU A 67 1.51 3.00 -12.60
CA LEU A 67 2.70 2.15 -12.54
C LEU A 67 2.42 0.75 -13.10
N GLU A 68 1.29 0.15 -12.72
CA GLU A 68 0.83 -1.13 -13.24
C GLU A 68 0.59 -1.07 -14.76
N GLY A 69 0.00 0.02 -15.26
CA GLY A 69 -0.16 0.27 -16.70
C GLY A 69 1.20 0.35 -17.42
N GLY A 70 2.19 1.00 -16.82
CA GLY A 70 3.56 1.03 -17.31
C GLY A 70 4.18 -0.36 -17.43
N VAL A 71 4.09 -1.19 -16.38
CA VAL A 71 4.58 -2.58 -16.41
C VAL A 71 3.86 -3.38 -17.50
N LYS A 72 2.53 -3.31 -17.58
CA LYS A 72 1.74 -4.02 -18.60
C LYS A 72 2.11 -3.60 -20.02
N GLY A 73 2.37 -2.31 -20.24
CA GLY A 73 2.84 -1.81 -21.54
C GLY A 73 4.15 -2.45 -21.98
N VAL A 74 5.13 -2.54 -21.07
CA VAL A 74 6.43 -3.17 -21.39
C VAL A 74 6.28 -4.68 -21.64
N VAL A 75 5.46 -5.37 -20.84
CA VAL A 75 5.14 -6.79 -21.04
C VAL A 75 4.49 -7.05 -22.39
N GLU A 76 3.68 -6.10 -22.89
CA GLU A 76 3.07 -6.16 -24.20
C GLU A 76 4.08 -5.97 -25.33
N THR A 77 5.08 -5.08 -25.17
CA THR A 77 6.23 -4.99 -26.08
C THR A 77 6.99 -6.31 -26.15
N ILE A 78 7.22 -6.97 -25.01
CA ILE A 78 7.84 -8.31 -24.96
C ILE A 78 6.97 -9.34 -25.70
N ARG A 79 5.64 -9.23 -25.65
CA ARG A 79 4.73 -10.17 -26.33
C ARG A 79 4.94 -10.20 -27.84
N VAL A 80 5.19 -9.04 -28.45
CA VAL A 80 5.43 -8.94 -29.90
C VAL A 80 6.68 -9.70 -30.32
N ALA A 81 7.73 -9.67 -29.49
CA ALA A 81 8.99 -10.35 -29.75
C ALA A 81 8.98 -11.83 -29.31
N ASN A 82 8.37 -12.13 -28.17
CA ASN A 82 8.33 -13.46 -27.56
C ASN A 82 7.03 -13.67 -26.75
N PRO A 83 5.97 -14.19 -27.40
CA PRO A 83 4.67 -14.41 -26.75
C PRO A 83 4.74 -15.34 -25.53
N ALA A 84 5.52 -16.42 -25.61
CA ALA A 84 5.63 -17.41 -24.52
C ALA A 84 6.33 -16.82 -23.30
N ALA A 85 7.40 -16.04 -23.50
CA ALA A 85 8.09 -15.35 -22.42
C ALA A 85 7.22 -14.27 -21.77
N SER A 86 6.48 -13.51 -22.59
CA SER A 86 5.50 -12.52 -22.11
C SER A 86 4.42 -13.18 -21.26
N GLN A 87 3.86 -14.32 -21.69
CA GLN A 87 2.84 -15.02 -20.90
C GLN A 87 3.37 -15.47 -19.54
N ARG A 88 4.56 -16.09 -19.50
CA ARG A 88 5.19 -16.50 -18.23
C ARG A 88 5.41 -15.31 -17.30
N LEU A 89 5.88 -14.18 -17.84
CA LEU A 89 6.06 -12.96 -17.07
C LEU A 89 4.72 -12.41 -16.56
N LYS A 90 3.65 -12.44 -17.38
CA LYS A 90 2.29 -12.08 -16.94
C LYS A 90 1.82 -12.95 -15.78
N ASP A 91 2.08 -14.25 -15.82
CA ASP A 91 1.70 -15.18 -14.76
C ASP A 91 2.44 -14.87 -13.45
N ILE A 92 3.75 -14.65 -13.52
CA ILE A 92 4.59 -14.25 -12.39
C ILE A 92 4.11 -12.92 -11.79
N LEU A 93 3.89 -11.91 -12.63
CA LEU A 93 3.43 -10.58 -12.21
C LEU A 93 2.03 -10.64 -11.61
N SER A 94 1.14 -11.47 -12.15
CA SER A 94 -0.21 -11.63 -11.64
C SER A 94 -0.22 -12.26 -10.25
N ALA A 95 0.52 -13.36 -10.08
CA ALA A 95 0.60 -14.09 -8.81
C ALA A 95 1.22 -13.25 -7.68
N ASN A 96 2.22 -12.42 -7.99
CA ASN A 96 3.02 -11.73 -6.98
C ASN A 96 2.67 -10.25 -6.80
N LEU A 97 2.27 -9.53 -7.85
CA LEU A 97 2.08 -8.08 -7.82
C LEU A 97 0.64 -7.67 -8.15
N PHE A 98 0.09 -8.08 -9.29
CA PHE A 98 -1.19 -7.54 -9.75
C PHE A 98 -2.39 -7.98 -8.90
N ASN A 99 -2.38 -9.20 -8.36
CA ASN A 99 -3.42 -9.60 -7.41
C ASN A 99 -3.41 -8.71 -6.15
N ARG A 100 -2.22 -8.32 -5.67
CA ARG A 100 -2.07 -7.45 -4.50
C ARG A 100 -2.49 -6.02 -4.80
N THR A 101 -2.05 -5.47 -5.93
CA THR A 101 -2.49 -4.13 -6.35
C THR A 101 -3.99 -4.09 -6.58
N ASN A 102 -4.59 -5.13 -7.15
CA ASN A 102 -6.04 -5.25 -7.31
C ASN A 102 -6.77 -5.26 -5.98
N ALA A 103 -6.30 -6.02 -4.98
CA ALA A 103 -6.90 -6.02 -3.65
C ALA A 103 -6.84 -4.63 -2.99
N ILE A 104 -5.70 -3.94 -3.11
CA ILE A 104 -5.53 -2.56 -2.58
C ILE A 104 -6.50 -1.60 -3.29
N LYS A 105 -6.53 -1.60 -4.63
CA LYS A 105 -7.43 -0.75 -5.42
C LYS A 105 -8.90 -1.00 -5.04
N ALA A 106 -9.32 -2.26 -4.97
CA ALA A 106 -10.68 -2.63 -4.60
C ALA A 106 -11.06 -2.16 -3.20
N ALA A 107 -10.15 -2.25 -2.22
CA ALA A 107 -10.43 -1.76 -0.89
C ALA A 107 -10.52 -0.22 -0.81
N ILE A 108 -9.74 0.49 -1.62
CA ILE A 108 -9.86 1.95 -1.78
C ILE A 108 -11.19 2.32 -2.42
N ASP A 109 -11.60 1.63 -3.50
CA ASP A 109 -12.88 1.85 -4.18
C ASP A 109 -14.07 1.63 -3.23
N GLN A 110 -13.99 0.57 -2.42
CA GLN A 110 -15.00 0.26 -1.42
C GLN A 110 -15.06 1.30 -0.30
N THR A 111 -13.90 1.80 0.13
CA THR A 111 -13.80 2.90 1.10
C THR A 111 -14.38 4.19 0.54
N GLU A 112 -14.05 4.54 -0.70
CA GLU A 112 -14.60 5.70 -1.40
C GLU A 112 -16.13 5.63 -1.49
N THR A 113 -16.66 4.48 -1.88
CA THR A 113 -18.12 4.25 -1.97
C THR A 113 -18.78 4.41 -0.60
N THR A 114 -18.16 3.85 0.45
CA THR A 114 -18.67 3.93 1.82
C THR A 114 -18.61 5.37 2.35
N VAL A 115 -17.52 6.10 2.10
CA VAL A 115 -17.40 7.51 2.45
C VAL A 115 -18.47 8.36 1.76
N ARG A 116 -18.75 8.13 0.47
CA ARG A 116 -19.82 8.83 -0.25
C ARG A 116 -21.18 8.56 0.39
N SER A 117 -21.48 7.31 0.75
CA SER A 117 -22.70 6.94 1.48
C SER A 117 -22.79 7.68 2.83
N LEU A 118 -21.74 7.61 3.65
CA LEU A 118 -21.69 8.25 4.97
C LEU A 118 -21.89 9.77 4.90
N ARG A 119 -21.32 10.44 3.89
CA ARG A 119 -21.53 11.88 3.68
C ARG A 119 -22.98 12.25 3.36
N GLN A 120 -23.76 11.32 2.82
CA GLN A 120 -25.18 11.55 2.48
C GLN A 120 -26.10 11.21 3.66
N THR A 121 -25.73 10.22 4.45
CA THR A 121 -26.60 9.59 5.45
C THR A 121 -26.28 10.01 6.88
N ASP A 122 -24.99 10.11 7.21
CA ASP A 122 -24.48 10.35 8.56
C ASP A 122 -23.36 11.42 8.61
N PRO A 123 -23.46 12.55 7.86
CA PRO A 123 -22.33 13.49 7.69
C PRO A 123 -21.86 14.17 8.97
N ASN A 124 -22.72 14.20 10.00
CA ASN A 124 -22.47 14.95 11.22
C ASN A 124 -22.30 14.09 12.48
N ARG A 125 -22.30 12.74 12.34
CA ARG A 125 -22.30 11.82 13.48
C ARG A 125 -21.13 12.07 14.43
N PHE A 126 -19.97 12.40 13.87
CA PHE A 126 -18.77 12.64 14.66
C PHE A 126 -18.45 14.11 14.92
N VAL A 127 -19.02 15.10 14.24
CA VAL A 127 -18.72 16.56 14.38
C VAL A 127 -17.67 16.95 15.44
N GLY A 128 -17.91 17.47 16.64
CA GLY A 128 -16.83 17.82 17.60
C GLY A 128 -15.94 16.69 18.18
N VAL A 129 -15.93 15.47 17.62
CA VAL A 129 -15.04 14.37 18.02
C VAL A 129 -13.65 14.55 17.39
N LYS A 130 -12.63 14.51 18.24
CA LYS A 130 -11.24 14.79 17.88
C LYS A 130 -10.40 13.52 17.95
N PHE A 131 -9.76 13.16 16.84
CA PHE A 131 -8.83 12.05 16.73
C PHE A 131 -7.38 12.53 16.74
N PHE A 132 -6.48 11.68 17.21
CA PHE A 132 -5.03 11.92 17.19
C PHE A 132 -4.38 11.23 16.01
N GLU A 133 -3.35 11.86 15.43
CA GLU A 133 -2.68 11.45 14.19
C GLU A 133 -2.04 10.06 14.21
N GLY A 134 -1.87 9.42 15.36
CA GLY A 134 -1.25 8.10 15.44
C GLY A 134 -1.93 7.05 14.57
N GLY A 135 -3.19 7.26 14.15
CA GLY A 135 -3.90 6.39 13.22
C GLY A 135 -3.82 6.81 11.74
N ALA A 136 -3.33 8.00 11.40
CA ALA A 136 -3.58 8.60 10.08
C ALA A 136 -2.40 9.43 9.51
N GLY A 137 -1.56 10.03 10.36
CA GLY A 137 -0.40 10.87 10.02
C GLY A 137 0.94 10.12 9.98
N THR A 138 1.99 10.75 9.44
CA THR A 138 3.30 10.10 9.17
C THR A 138 4.23 10.00 10.39
N ASN A 139 3.92 10.67 11.50
CA ASN A 139 4.94 11.07 12.49
C ASN A 139 4.83 10.45 13.90
N VAL A 140 3.94 9.48 14.15
CA VAL A 140 3.83 8.82 15.48
C VAL A 140 3.74 7.31 15.29
N GLY A 141 4.36 6.54 16.19
CA GLY A 141 4.33 5.08 16.21
C GLY A 141 2.91 4.56 16.04
N ARG A 142 2.61 4.04 14.84
CA ARG A 142 1.28 3.55 14.48
C ARG A 142 1.09 2.18 15.09
N THR A 143 0.23 2.10 16.09
CA THR A 143 -0.12 0.88 16.81
C THR A 143 -1.60 0.61 16.64
N VAL A 144 -2.05 -0.60 16.97
CA VAL A 144 -3.49 -0.90 16.97
C VAL A 144 -4.27 0.11 17.83
N SER A 145 -3.71 0.51 18.98
CA SER A 145 -4.31 1.50 19.89
C SER A 145 -4.45 2.91 19.30
N SER A 146 -3.72 3.24 18.23
CA SER A 146 -3.81 4.53 17.58
C SER A 146 -4.83 4.57 16.45
N LEU A 147 -5.44 3.44 16.09
CA LEU A 147 -6.49 3.38 15.06
C LEU A 147 -7.76 4.14 15.49
N PRO A 148 -8.46 4.82 14.57
CA PRO A 148 -9.73 5.49 14.87
C PRO A 148 -10.76 4.59 15.55
N SER A 149 -10.85 3.31 15.16
CA SER A 149 -11.73 2.35 15.82
C SER A 149 -11.41 2.16 17.31
N GLU A 150 -10.13 2.04 17.68
CA GLU A 150 -9.70 1.89 19.07
C GLU A 150 -9.80 3.19 19.86
N GLN A 151 -9.54 4.34 19.20
CA GLN A 151 -9.77 5.66 19.79
C GLN A 151 -11.25 5.85 20.14
N LEU A 152 -12.19 5.48 19.25
CA LEU A 152 -13.62 5.55 19.52
C LEU A 152 -14.04 4.71 20.72
N LYS A 153 -13.54 3.47 20.84
CA LYS A 153 -13.79 2.61 22.01
C LYS A 153 -13.28 3.26 23.29
N THR A 154 -12.07 3.81 23.26
CA THR A 154 -11.46 4.48 24.41
C THR A 154 -12.26 5.72 24.84
N MET A 155 -12.70 6.54 23.87
CA MET A 155 -13.55 7.70 24.13
C MET A 155 -14.90 7.30 24.72
N ALA A 156 -15.49 6.19 24.29
CA ALA A 156 -16.74 5.67 24.82
C ALA A 156 -16.61 5.27 26.30
N ILE A 157 -15.55 4.51 26.63
CA ILE A 157 -15.25 4.09 28.00
C ILE A 157 -15.03 5.31 28.91
N ARG A 158 -14.42 6.37 28.37
CA ARG A 158 -14.16 7.62 29.10
C ARG A 158 -15.34 8.61 29.08
N SER A 159 -16.49 8.24 28.52
CA SER A 159 -17.67 9.11 28.36
C SER A 159 -17.36 10.43 27.64
N GLN A 160 -16.39 10.42 26.72
CA GLN A 160 -15.96 11.59 25.94
C GLN A 160 -16.77 11.77 24.64
N LEU A 161 -17.57 10.77 24.27
CA LEU A 161 -18.50 10.86 23.14
C LEU A 161 -19.77 11.58 23.58
N ARG A 162 -20.34 12.39 22.67
CA ARG A 162 -21.63 13.04 22.89
C ARG A 162 -22.74 11.99 23.01
N GLN A 163 -23.78 12.29 23.78
CA GLN A 163 -24.91 11.39 23.98
C GLN A 163 -25.52 11.00 22.62
N GLY A 164 -25.77 9.70 22.40
CA GLY A 164 -26.32 9.16 21.16
C GLY A 164 -25.28 8.85 20.06
N VAL A 165 -23.99 9.17 20.25
CA VAL A 165 -22.93 8.78 19.30
C VAL A 165 -22.48 7.35 19.56
N GLU A 166 -22.68 6.46 18.58
CA GLU A 166 -22.21 5.07 18.66
C GLU A 166 -20.68 5.00 18.53
N PRO A 167 -19.98 4.20 19.37
CA PRO A 167 -18.53 4.08 19.36
C PRO A 167 -18.01 3.10 18.30
N THR A 168 -18.52 3.22 17.08
CA THR A 168 -18.24 2.33 15.95
C THR A 168 -17.89 3.16 14.72
N LEU A 169 -17.00 2.68 13.85
CA LEU A 169 -16.62 3.41 12.62
C LEU A 169 -17.81 3.63 11.68
N LEU A 170 -18.70 2.65 11.62
CA LEU A 170 -19.94 2.69 10.84
C LEU A 170 -21.15 2.72 11.77
N PRO A 171 -22.19 3.46 11.41
CA PRO A 171 -23.47 3.41 12.11
C PRO A 171 -24.14 2.05 11.87
N ARG A 172 -24.86 1.54 12.88
CA ARG A 172 -25.58 0.26 12.78
C ARG A 172 -26.61 0.18 11.65
N THR A 173 -27.07 1.33 11.18
CA THR A 173 -28.00 1.48 10.05
C THR A 173 -27.38 1.16 8.69
N GLN A 174 -26.05 0.95 8.61
CA GLN A 174 -25.34 0.62 7.37
C GLN A 174 -24.66 -0.76 7.39
N PRO A 175 -25.42 -1.86 7.53
CA PRO A 175 -24.85 -3.22 7.56
C PRO A 175 -24.15 -3.58 6.24
N ALA A 176 -24.57 -2.99 5.12
CA ALA A 176 -23.93 -3.20 3.82
C ALA A 176 -22.45 -2.75 3.79
N ALA A 177 -22.07 -1.79 4.65
CA ALA A 177 -20.70 -1.29 4.76
C ALA A 177 -19.81 -2.13 5.69
N GLU A 178 -20.35 -3.13 6.42
CA GLU A 178 -19.55 -4.01 7.28
C GLU A 178 -18.49 -4.79 6.51
N ARG A 179 -18.79 -5.18 5.26
CA ARG A 179 -17.81 -5.82 4.36
C ARG A 179 -16.58 -4.93 4.16
N THR A 180 -16.76 -3.61 4.07
CA THR A 180 -15.68 -2.63 3.97
C THR A 180 -14.76 -2.70 5.18
N ILE A 181 -15.33 -2.76 6.39
CA ILE A 181 -14.56 -2.85 7.64
C ILE A 181 -13.78 -4.17 7.74
N SER A 182 -14.40 -5.29 7.34
CA SER A 182 -13.72 -6.59 7.33
C SER A 182 -12.52 -6.61 6.38
N LEU A 183 -12.60 -5.92 5.24
CA LEU A 183 -11.46 -5.75 4.32
C LEU A 183 -10.39 -4.85 4.92
N ILE A 184 -10.77 -3.71 5.50
CA ILE A 184 -9.86 -2.74 6.12
C ILE A 184 -9.07 -3.37 7.28
N ARG A 185 -9.70 -4.24 8.08
CA ARG A 185 -9.05 -4.91 9.23
C ARG A 185 -8.02 -5.97 8.84
N GLN A 186 -7.97 -6.38 7.58
CA GLN A 186 -6.93 -7.30 7.07
C GLN A 186 -5.70 -6.54 6.57
N MET A 187 -5.74 -5.21 6.58
CA MET A 187 -4.64 -4.37 6.13
C MET A 187 -3.58 -4.21 7.23
N PRO A 188 -2.33 -3.92 6.83
CA PRO A 188 -1.29 -3.59 7.78
C PRO A 188 -1.64 -2.33 8.57
N VAL A 189 -1.28 -2.36 9.85
CA VAL A 189 -1.48 -1.24 10.79
C VAL A 189 -0.25 -0.32 10.80
N SER A 190 0.95 -0.92 10.75
CA SER A 190 2.23 -0.21 10.89
C SER A 190 3.09 -0.23 9.63
N ALA A 191 4.15 0.59 9.62
CA ALA A 191 5.23 0.56 8.63
C ALA A 191 5.86 -0.82 8.52
N GLU A 192 6.07 -1.43 9.68
CA GLU A 192 6.79 -2.67 9.82
C GLU A 192 5.96 -3.83 9.25
N ASP A 193 4.63 -3.81 9.45
CA ASP A 193 3.72 -4.77 8.83
C ASP A 193 3.74 -4.67 7.31
N VAL A 194 3.73 -3.44 6.78
CA VAL A 194 3.86 -3.17 5.33
C VAL A 194 5.16 -3.77 4.81
N ARG A 195 6.30 -3.39 5.42
CA ARG A 195 7.63 -3.86 5.03
C ARG A 195 7.77 -5.37 5.11
N ARG A 196 7.26 -6.00 6.17
CA ARG A 196 7.29 -7.46 6.33
C ARG A 196 6.50 -8.16 5.23
N ASN A 197 5.29 -7.68 4.96
CA ASN A 197 4.43 -8.25 3.90
C ASN A 197 5.07 -8.11 2.52
N ILE A 198 5.74 -6.99 2.27
CA ILE A 198 6.41 -6.72 0.99
C ILE A 198 7.70 -7.50 0.88
N SER A 199 8.48 -7.62 1.95
CA SER A 199 9.72 -8.42 1.97
C SER A 199 9.45 -9.87 1.56
N GLN A 200 8.38 -10.47 2.08
CA GLN A 200 7.97 -11.83 1.71
C GLN A 200 7.56 -11.92 0.23
N MET A 201 6.79 -10.94 -0.25
CA MET A 201 6.34 -10.86 -1.64
C MET A 201 7.51 -10.65 -2.61
N VAL A 202 8.43 -9.74 -2.28
CA VAL A 202 9.60 -9.39 -3.09
C VAL A 202 10.53 -10.59 -3.17
N ALA A 203 10.79 -11.33 -2.09
CA ALA A 203 11.61 -12.53 -2.15
C ALA A 203 11.08 -13.56 -3.18
N GLY A 204 9.78 -13.86 -3.13
CA GLY A 204 9.14 -14.78 -4.09
C GLY A 204 9.14 -14.25 -5.53
N PHE A 205 8.85 -12.96 -5.69
CA PHE A 205 8.87 -12.29 -6.98
C PHE A 205 10.27 -12.29 -7.62
N LEU A 206 11.30 -11.93 -6.86
CA LEU A 206 12.68 -11.88 -7.32
C LEU A 206 13.17 -13.26 -7.79
N ALA A 207 12.85 -14.32 -7.03
CA ALA A 207 13.18 -15.69 -7.42
C ALA A 207 12.51 -16.08 -8.75
N ALA A 208 11.21 -15.76 -8.90
CA ALA A 208 10.47 -16.05 -10.13
C ALA A 208 11.00 -15.27 -11.34
N VAL A 209 11.33 -13.99 -11.17
CA VAL A 209 11.93 -13.16 -12.22
C VAL A 209 13.32 -13.67 -12.60
N ARG A 210 14.16 -14.08 -11.64
CA ARG A 210 15.47 -14.68 -11.94
C ARG A 210 15.35 -15.97 -12.76
N VAL A 211 14.40 -16.84 -12.42
CA VAL A 211 14.15 -18.06 -13.19
C VAL A 211 13.68 -17.71 -14.61
N TRP A 212 12.79 -16.74 -14.75
CA TRP A 212 12.34 -16.26 -16.05
C TRP A 212 13.47 -15.66 -16.89
N MET A 213 14.32 -14.81 -16.29
CA MET A 213 15.50 -14.25 -16.94
C MET A 213 16.48 -15.35 -17.36
N SER A 214 16.74 -16.33 -16.50
CA SER A 214 17.62 -17.47 -16.81
C SER A 214 17.14 -18.29 -18.01
N GLN A 215 15.82 -18.48 -18.13
CA GLN A 215 15.23 -19.12 -19.30
C GLN A 215 15.41 -18.27 -20.57
N MET A 216 15.37 -16.94 -20.45
CA MET A 216 15.60 -16.01 -21.56
C MET A 216 17.06 -15.89 -21.96
N LEU A 217 18.00 -16.01 -21.02
CA LEU A 217 19.44 -15.99 -21.30
C LEU A 217 19.85 -17.04 -22.33
N SER A 218 19.21 -18.21 -22.33
CA SER A 218 19.48 -19.28 -23.30
C SER A 218 19.24 -18.86 -24.76
N GLN A 219 18.35 -17.90 -24.99
CA GLN A 219 17.95 -17.41 -26.31
C GLN A 219 18.44 -15.98 -26.60
N ALA A 220 19.13 -15.35 -25.63
CA ALA A 220 19.57 -13.97 -25.71
C ALA A 220 20.97 -13.80 -26.31
N SER A 221 21.20 -12.67 -26.98
CA SER A 221 22.52 -12.25 -27.47
C SER A 221 23.48 -11.96 -26.31
N ALA A 222 24.79 -12.00 -26.55
CA ALA A 222 25.81 -11.77 -25.51
C ALA A 222 25.63 -10.43 -24.76
N ALA A 223 25.25 -9.36 -25.47
CA ALA A 223 24.97 -8.05 -24.87
C ALA A 223 23.71 -8.07 -23.97
N ALA A 224 22.65 -8.75 -24.39
CA ALA A 224 21.45 -8.92 -23.56
C ALA A 224 21.72 -9.80 -22.32
N ARG A 225 22.65 -10.77 -22.42
CA ARG A 225 23.06 -11.59 -21.28
C ARG A 225 23.76 -10.76 -20.19
N LEU A 226 24.72 -9.91 -20.57
CA LEU A 226 25.42 -9.02 -19.63
C LEU A 226 24.46 -8.03 -18.94
N ALA A 227 23.45 -7.57 -19.66
CA ALA A 227 22.44 -6.68 -19.10
C ALA A 227 21.53 -7.34 -18.07
N MET A 228 21.10 -8.57 -18.34
CA MET A 228 20.28 -9.35 -17.41
C MET A 228 21.02 -9.64 -16.10
N ILE A 229 22.35 -9.79 -16.15
CA ILE A 229 23.19 -9.90 -14.94
C ILE A 229 23.15 -8.59 -14.12
N GLY A 230 23.30 -7.43 -14.77
CA GLY A 230 23.18 -6.14 -14.06
C GLY A 230 21.78 -5.88 -13.49
N ILE A 231 20.74 -6.39 -14.15
CA ILE A 231 19.36 -6.37 -13.65
C ILE A 231 19.21 -7.28 -12.42
N GLU A 232 19.83 -8.45 -12.44
CA GLU A 232 19.84 -9.36 -11.30
C GLU A 232 20.51 -8.72 -10.08
N GLU A 233 21.64 -8.04 -10.26
CA GLU A 233 22.32 -7.28 -9.19
C GLU A 233 21.44 -6.15 -8.62
N ALA A 234 20.75 -5.39 -9.49
CA ALA A 234 19.83 -4.34 -9.06
C ALA A 234 18.64 -4.90 -8.25
N LEU A 235 18.09 -6.05 -8.69
CA LEU A 235 17.03 -6.76 -7.99
C LEU A 235 17.51 -7.31 -6.63
N VAL A 236 18.73 -7.86 -6.55
CA VAL A 236 19.37 -8.26 -5.28
C VAL A 236 19.50 -7.05 -4.35
N GLY A 237 20.02 -5.93 -4.86
CA GLY A 237 20.23 -4.70 -4.09
C GLY A 237 18.93 -4.07 -3.59
N PHE A 238 17.84 -4.18 -4.35
CA PHE A 238 16.52 -3.77 -3.90
C PHE A 238 15.96 -4.71 -2.83
N GLY A 239 16.06 -6.03 -3.06
CA GLY A 239 15.67 -7.03 -2.09
C GLY A 239 16.39 -6.87 -0.75
N SER A 240 17.70 -6.57 -0.77
CA SER A 240 18.47 -6.33 0.46
C SER A 240 18.03 -5.06 1.17
N ARG A 241 17.74 -3.96 0.46
CA ARG A 241 17.21 -2.72 1.06
C ARG A 241 15.87 -2.91 1.77
N LEU A 242 14.99 -3.74 1.21
CA LEU A 242 13.68 -4.00 1.81
C LEU A 242 13.72 -5.00 2.97
N THR A 243 14.65 -5.95 2.93
CA THR A 243 14.78 -7.03 3.94
C THR A 243 15.74 -6.71 5.07
N THR A 244 16.57 -5.66 4.94
CA THR A 244 17.47 -5.23 6.01
C THR A 244 16.69 -4.44 7.06
N PRO A 245 16.62 -4.88 8.33
CA PRO A 245 15.98 -4.10 9.38
C PRO A 245 16.71 -2.77 9.56
N VAL A 246 15.98 -1.66 9.45
CA VAL A 246 16.49 -0.35 9.89
C VAL A 246 16.50 -0.37 11.41
N ILE A 247 17.67 -0.60 12.01
CA ILE A 247 17.87 -0.44 13.45
C ILE A 247 17.84 1.05 13.73
N LEU A 248 16.69 1.57 14.18
CA LEU A 248 16.62 2.90 14.79
C LEU A 248 17.28 2.80 16.17
N ILE A 249 18.55 3.19 16.27
CA ILE A 249 19.23 3.38 17.55
C ILE A 249 18.70 4.69 18.16
N GLY A 250 17.51 4.61 18.78
CA GLY A 250 17.01 5.65 19.68
C GLY A 250 17.42 5.31 21.11
N LYS A 251 18.02 6.27 21.82
CA LYS A 251 18.31 6.11 23.27
C LYS A 251 17.01 5.71 23.98
N PRO A 252 16.97 4.59 24.73
CA PRO A 252 15.72 4.02 25.24
C PRO A 252 15.06 4.80 26.39
N TRP A 253 15.66 5.90 26.86
CA TRP A 253 15.13 6.68 27.97
C TRP A 253 15.35 8.16 27.70
N GLY A 254 14.26 8.92 27.77
CA GLY A 254 14.26 10.37 27.56
C GLY A 254 15.09 11.06 28.63
N GLU A 255 16.20 11.66 28.23
CA GLU A 255 16.78 12.77 28.97
C GLU A 255 16.20 14.07 28.38
N PRO A 256 15.78 15.04 29.21
CA PRO A 256 15.29 16.32 28.74
C PRO A 256 16.43 17.10 28.09
N ILE A 257 16.15 17.70 26.93
CA ILE A 257 17.02 18.67 26.28
C ILE A 257 17.01 19.93 27.17
N GLN A 258 18.14 20.21 27.83
CA GLN A 258 18.36 21.52 28.43
C GLN A 258 18.69 22.51 27.30
N SER A 259 17.83 23.52 27.15
CA SER A 259 18.18 24.85 26.61
C SER A 259 17.25 25.89 27.22
#